data_AF-A0A2N9F164-F1
#
_entry.id   AF-A0A2N9F164-F1
#
_cell.length_a   1.000
_cell.length_b   1.000
_cell.length_c   1.000
_cell.angle_alpha   90.00
_cell.angle_beta   90.00
_cell.angle_gamma   90.00
#
_symmetry.space_group_name_H-M   'P 1'
#
loop_
_entity.id
_entity.type
_entity.pdbx_description
1 polymer ?
#
loop_
_entity_poly.entity_id
_entity_poly.type
_entity_poly.pdbx_seq_one_letter_code
_entity_poly.pdbx_strand_id
1 'polypeptide(L)'
;MTSTTGIFDYEVNEDTHDLFDVTLDSNQIQTLVTHAPHLVESWLDDIYRIHRRRLHHLIVGLDVEWRPNNRHFENPAATLQLCVGRRCLVFQLIYASYFPDSLIDFLGDESLAVEMGNRDLRNAGLKGLARAVLGMEIHKPRSVTLSRWDREFLTYEQVQYACIDAFLSFEIGRCLNAAG
;
A
#
# COMPACT_ATOMS: atom_id res chain seq x y z
N MET A 1 -20.85 -11.38 1.29
CA MET A 1 -20.45 -11.55 2.70
C MET A 1 -19.44 -10.46 2.99
N THR A 2 -19.52 -9.79 4.13
CA THR A 2 -18.57 -8.75 4.51
C THR A 2 -17.22 -9.38 4.81
N SER A 3 -16.13 -8.83 4.28
CA SER A 3 -14.78 -9.32 4.58
C SER A 3 -14.42 -9.10 6.06
N THR A 4 -13.63 -10.01 6.62
CA THR A 4 -13.10 -9.92 7.99
C THR A 4 -11.70 -9.33 7.97
N THR A 5 -11.41 -8.41 8.89
CA THR A 5 -10.11 -7.74 8.98
C THR A 5 -9.48 -7.89 10.37
N GLY A 6 -8.15 -8.03 10.43
CA GLY A 6 -7.38 -8.09 11.68
C GLY A 6 -6.03 -7.40 11.56
N ILE A 7 -5.39 -7.12 12.69
CA ILE A 7 -4.02 -6.57 12.75
C ILE A 7 -3.32 -7.13 13.98
N PHE A 8 -2.08 -7.57 13.80
CA PHE A 8 -1.17 -7.98 14.86
C PHE A 8 0.07 -7.10 14.78
N ASP A 9 0.44 -6.50 15.91
CA ASP A 9 1.62 -5.65 16.06
C ASP A 9 2.76 -6.47 16.66
N TYR A 10 3.95 -6.39 16.05
CA TYR A 10 5.15 -7.04 16.56
C TYR A 10 5.83 -6.28 17.70
N GLU A 11 5.38 -5.05 18.00
CA GLU A 11 5.86 -4.19 19.08
C GLU A 11 7.40 -4.06 19.07
N VAL A 12 7.96 -3.78 17.88
CA VAL A 12 9.41 -3.58 17.73
C VAL A 12 9.85 -2.34 18.50
N ASN A 13 11.00 -2.43 19.17
CA ASN A 13 11.55 -1.33 19.98
C ASN A 13 12.51 -0.47 19.15
N GLU A 14 12.02 0.04 18.02
CA GLU A 14 12.79 0.84 17.05
C GLU A 14 12.00 2.11 16.72
N ASP A 15 12.67 3.25 16.59
CA ASP A 15 12.01 4.52 16.26
C ASP A 15 11.77 4.68 14.75
N THR A 16 12.47 3.91 13.93
CA THR A 16 12.47 4.04 12.47
C THR A 16 11.31 3.34 11.77
N HIS A 17 10.69 2.35 12.42
CA HIS A 17 9.68 1.51 11.79
C HIS A 17 8.85 0.72 12.78
N ASP A 18 7.69 0.28 12.29
CA ASP A 18 6.82 -0.69 12.91
C ASP A 18 6.60 -1.87 11.95
N LEU A 19 6.35 -3.05 12.53
CA LEU A 19 6.04 -4.27 11.78
C LEU A 19 4.69 -4.81 12.20
N PHE A 20 3.86 -5.17 11.21
CA PHE A 20 2.53 -5.72 11.44
C PHE A 20 2.26 -6.94 10.57
N ASP A 21 1.37 -7.80 11.05
CA ASP A 21 0.61 -8.70 10.20
C ASP A 21 -0.83 -8.19 10.10
N VAL A 22 -1.22 -7.73 8.91
CA VAL A 22 -2.59 -7.33 8.62
C VAL A 22 -3.32 -8.50 7.98
N THR A 23 -4.50 -8.83 8.49
CA THR A 23 -5.33 -9.92 7.96
C THR A 23 -6.51 -9.36 7.19
N LEU A 24 -6.73 -9.88 5.97
CA LEU A 24 -7.95 -9.70 5.18
C LEU A 24 -8.47 -11.08 4.77
N ASP A 25 -9.59 -11.49 5.35
CA ASP A 25 -10.17 -12.83 5.26
C ASP A 25 -9.14 -13.92 5.62
N SER A 26 -8.65 -14.69 4.63
CA SER A 26 -7.63 -15.73 4.85
C SER A 26 -6.22 -15.30 4.47
N ASN A 27 -6.03 -14.06 4.03
CA ASN A 27 -4.74 -13.51 3.66
C ASN A 27 -4.12 -12.78 4.84
N GLN A 28 -2.92 -13.20 5.22
CA GLN A 28 -2.06 -12.47 6.13
C GLN A 28 -1.01 -11.70 5.30
N ILE A 29 -0.91 -10.40 5.52
CA ILE A 29 -0.06 -9.47 4.78
C ILE A 29 0.98 -8.88 5.73
N GLN A 30 2.25 -9.20 5.46
CA GLN A 30 3.38 -8.64 6.20
C GLN A 30 3.53 -7.17 5.83
N THR A 31 3.42 -6.29 6.81
CA THR A 31 3.36 -4.85 6.59
C THR A 31 4.49 -4.15 7.32
N LEU A 32 5.37 -3.51 6.55
CA LEU A 32 6.40 -2.60 7.06
C LEU A 32 5.87 -1.17 7.00
N VAL A 33 5.78 -0.51 8.15
CA VAL A 33 5.51 0.94 8.23
C VAL A 33 6.80 1.63 8.59
N THR A 34 7.27 2.56 7.77
CA THR A 34 8.55 3.23 8.02
C THR A 34 8.60 4.61 7.41
N HIS A 35 9.43 5.48 7.99
CA HIS A 35 9.89 6.71 7.36
C HIS A 35 11.37 6.64 6.98
N ALA A 36 12.07 5.54 7.28
CA ALA A 36 13.49 5.40 7.08
C ALA A 36 13.81 4.88 5.66
N PRO A 37 14.49 5.67 4.80
CA PRO A 37 14.73 5.30 3.41
C PRO A 37 15.44 3.95 3.23
N HIS A 38 16.45 3.64 4.05
CA HIS A 38 17.22 2.38 3.96
C HIS A 38 16.38 1.11 4.20
N LEU A 39 15.28 1.21 4.96
CA LEU A 39 14.35 0.10 5.14
C LEU A 39 13.44 -0.08 3.91
N VAL A 40 13.14 1.00 3.19
CA VAL A 40 12.48 0.92 1.88
C VAL A 40 13.38 0.21 0.87
N GLU A 41 14.67 0.55 0.84
CA GLU A 41 15.65 -0.11 -0.04
C GLU A 41 15.77 -1.61 0.28
N SER A 42 15.86 -1.94 1.58
CA SER A 42 15.91 -3.33 2.04
C SER A 42 14.63 -4.10 1.69
N TRP A 43 13.46 -3.44 1.77
CA TRP A 43 12.20 -4.03 1.35
C TRP A 43 12.18 -4.31 -0.16
N LEU A 44 12.69 -3.39 -0.99
CA LEU A 44 12.82 -3.60 -2.44
C LEU A 44 13.74 -4.77 -2.77
N ASP A 45 14.90 -4.85 -2.10
CA ASP A 45 15.84 -5.98 -2.25
C ASP A 45 15.17 -7.33 -1.92
N ASP A 46 14.35 -7.36 -0.87
CA ASP A 46 13.53 -8.50 -0.52
C ASP A 46 12.53 -8.86 -1.62
N ILE A 47 11.81 -7.88 -2.17
CA ILE A 47 10.89 -8.09 -3.29
C ILE A 47 11.61 -8.67 -4.50
N TYR A 48 12.74 -8.08 -4.91
CA TYR A 48 13.52 -8.58 -6.05
C TYR A 48 14.00 -10.01 -5.82
N ARG A 49 14.48 -10.31 -4.61
CA ARG A 49 14.96 -11.65 -4.24
C ARG A 49 13.84 -12.69 -4.28
N ILE A 50 12.69 -12.38 -3.68
CA ILE A 50 11.54 -13.29 -3.59
C ILE A 50 10.92 -13.51 -4.97
N HIS A 51 10.79 -12.44 -5.77
CA HIS A 51 10.09 -12.44 -7.05
C HIS A 51 11.02 -12.57 -8.27
N ARG A 52 12.29 -12.95 -8.07
CA ARG A 52 13.34 -13.05 -9.11
C ARG A 52 12.94 -13.78 -10.41
N ARG A 53 11.96 -14.68 -10.36
CA ARG A 53 11.48 -15.44 -11.53
C ARG A 53 10.41 -14.72 -12.35
N ARG A 54 9.85 -13.63 -11.85
CA ARG A 54 8.71 -12.89 -12.43
C ARG A 54 8.95 -11.38 -12.47
N LEU A 55 10.21 -10.93 -12.35
CA LEU A 55 10.51 -9.49 -12.31
C LEU A 55 9.96 -8.72 -13.51
N HIS A 56 10.04 -9.32 -14.69
CA HIS A 56 9.55 -8.77 -15.96
C HIS A 56 8.01 -8.76 -16.12
N HIS A 57 7.28 -9.23 -15.10
CA HIS A 57 5.81 -9.18 -15.03
C HIS A 57 5.36 -8.96 -13.58
N LEU A 58 6.13 -8.18 -12.81
CA LEU A 58 5.81 -7.93 -11.43
C LEU A 58 4.58 -7.02 -11.36
N ILE A 59 3.61 -7.42 -10.55
CA ILE A 59 2.41 -6.63 -10.31
C ILE A 59 2.58 -5.95 -8.96
N VAL A 60 2.34 -4.65 -8.93
CA VAL A 60 2.49 -3.83 -7.74
C VAL A 60 1.18 -3.10 -7.51
N GLY A 61 0.57 -3.36 -6.36
CA GLY A 61 -0.51 -2.54 -5.85
C GLY A 61 0.06 -1.25 -5.28
N LEU A 62 -0.46 -0.11 -5.73
CA LEU A 62 -0.03 1.21 -5.28
C LEU A 62 -1.22 1.99 -4.75
N ASP A 63 -1.01 2.71 -3.64
CA ASP A 63 -1.91 3.75 -3.17
C ASP A 63 -1.14 4.91 -2.52
N VAL A 64 -1.80 6.06 -2.36
CA VAL A 64 -1.23 7.28 -1.76
C VAL A 64 -2.27 7.99 -0.92
N GLU A 65 -1.93 8.31 0.33
CA GLU A 65 -2.77 9.13 1.20
C GLU A 65 -2.15 10.52 1.42
N TRP A 66 -3.03 11.52 1.52
CA TRP A 66 -2.67 12.94 1.50
C TRP A 66 -2.95 13.60 2.84
N ARG A 67 -2.30 14.73 3.13
CA ARG A 67 -2.68 15.54 4.29
C ARG A 67 -4.13 16.04 4.15
N PRO A 68 -4.87 16.22 5.26
CA PRO A 68 -6.21 16.81 5.22
C PRO A 68 -6.21 18.19 4.56
N ASN A 69 -7.27 18.48 3.80
CA ASN A 69 -7.44 19.74 3.07
C ASN A 69 -7.24 20.97 3.95
N ASN A 70 -6.23 21.76 3.62
CA ASN A 70 -6.11 23.15 4.05
C ASN A 70 -6.38 24.08 2.86
N ARG A 71 -7.26 25.08 3.01
CA ARG A 71 -7.71 25.97 1.92
C ARG A 71 -6.60 26.84 1.32
N HIS A 72 -5.40 26.80 1.88
CA HIS A 72 -4.30 27.71 1.59
C HIS A 72 -3.07 27.04 0.95
N PHE A 73 -3.00 25.71 0.88
CA PHE A 73 -1.86 24.97 0.33
C PHE A 73 -2.32 23.70 -0.40
N GLU A 74 -1.59 23.30 -1.44
CA GLU A 74 -1.69 21.93 -1.95
C GLU A 74 -1.21 20.98 -0.84
N ASN A 75 -2.04 19.99 -0.49
CA ASN A 75 -1.64 19.02 0.52
C ASN A 75 -0.59 18.11 -0.11
N PRO A 76 0.62 17.99 0.44
CA PRO A 76 1.59 17.04 -0.06
C PRO A 76 1.14 15.60 0.26
N ALA A 77 1.62 14.65 -0.53
CA ALA A 77 1.44 13.22 -0.24
C ALA A 77 2.07 12.94 1.12
N ALA A 78 1.32 12.31 2.02
CA ALA A 78 1.77 12.00 3.37
C ALA A 78 2.41 10.61 3.42
N THR A 79 1.81 9.65 2.71
CA THR A 79 2.25 8.26 2.69
C THR A 79 2.14 7.68 1.28
N LEU A 80 3.07 6.78 0.94
CA LEU A 80 3.03 5.92 -0.23
C LEU A 80 2.84 4.49 0.25
N GLN A 81 1.90 3.76 -0.33
CA GLN A 81 1.73 2.34 -0.09
C GLN A 81 2.11 1.52 -1.32
N LEU A 82 2.89 0.46 -1.11
CA LEU A 82 3.20 -0.53 -2.14
C LEU A 82 2.85 -1.91 -1.63
N CYS A 83 2.28 -2.76 -2.49
CA CYS A 83 2.04 -4.15 -2.16
C CYS A 83 2.44 -5.08 -3.31
N VAL A 84 3.23 -6.09 -2.98
CA VAL A 84 3.63 -7.15 -3.91
C VAL A 84 3.41 -8.49 -3.23
N GLY A 85 2.47 -9.27 -3.74
CA GLY A 85 2.05 -10.50 -3.07
C GLY A 85 1.44 -10.21 -1.71
N ARG A 86 2.06 -10.75 -0.66
CA ARG A 86 1.64 -10.56 0.75
C ARG A 86 2.62 -9.69 1.54
N ARG A 87 3.33 -8.80 0.84
CA ARG A 87 4.25 -7.85 1.44
C ARG A 87 3.78 -6.45 1.11
N CYS A 88 3.42 -5.70 2.14
CA CYS A 88 3.04 -4.30 2.04
C CYS A 88 4.13 -3.42 2.67
N LEU A 89 4.43 -2.32 2.00
CA LEU A 89 5.21 -1.21 2.50
C LEU A 89 4.27 -0.01 2.65
N VAL A 90 4.31 0.65 3.81
CA VAL A 90 3.72 1.97 4.05
C VAL A 90 4.88 2.92 4.34
N PHE A 91 5.27 3.72 3.35
CA PHE A 91 6.36 4.68 3.46
C PHE A 91 5.82 6.08 3.80
N GLN A 92 6.18 6.59 4.98
CA GLN A 92 5.76 7.90 5.48
C GLN A 92 6.63 9.04 4.90
N LEU A 93 6.31 9.46 3.68
CA LEU A 93 7.04 10.44 2.87
C LEU A 93 7.43 11.72 3.61
N ILE A 94 6.51 12.27 4.41
CA ILE A 94 6.71 13.56 5.08
C ILE A 94 7.71 13.54 6.25
N TYR A 95 8.08 12.34 6.70
CA TYR A 95 9.07 12.13 7.77
C TYR A 95 10.38 11.55 7.22
N ALA A 96 10.42 11.22 5.94
CA ALA A 96 11.61 10.67 5.31
C ALA A 96 12.70 11.73 5.16
N SER A 97 13.95 11.36 5.47
CA SER A 97 15.10 12.25 5.32
C SER A 97 15.47 12.51 3.85
N TYR A 98 15.15 11.58 2.96
CA TYR A 98 15.26 11.70 1.51
C TYR A 98 14.34 10.68 0.83
N PHE A 99 14.16 10.80 -0.48
CA PHE A 99 13.44 9.82 -1.30
C PHE A 99 14.47 8.87 -1.95
N PRO A 100 14.40 7.54 -1.75
CA PRO A 100 15.40 6.61 -2.28
C PRO A 100 15.43 6.58 -3.82
N ASP A 101 16.62 6.65 -4.43
CA ASP A 101 16.78 6.51 -5.88
C ASP A 101 16.32 5.13 -6.37
N SER A 102 16.56 4.08 -5.59
CA SER A 102 16.09 2.72 -5.90
C SER A 102 14.56 2.61 -5.99
N LEU A 103 13.83 3.45 -5.24
CA LEU A 103 12.38 3.55 -5.34
C LEU A 103 11.95 4.33 -6.58
N ILE A 104 12.70 5.35 -7.00
CA ILE A 104 12.48 6.06 -8.27
C ILE A 104 12.64 5.09 -9.44
N ASP A 105 13.74 4.34 -9.44
CA ASP A 105 14.03 3.34 -10.48
C ASP A 105 12.95 2.25 -10.50
N PHE A 106 12.55 1.76 -9.32
CA PHE A 106 11.46 0.79 -9.21
C PHE A 106 10.16 1.35 -9.80
N LEU A 107 9.70 2.54 -9.38
CA LEU A 107 8.45 3.11 -9.89
C LEU A 107 8.50 3.51 -11.37
N GLY A 108 9.71 3.76 -11.90
CA GLY A 108 9.95 4.10 -13.30
C GLY A 108 10.15 2.91 -14.24
N ASP A 109 10.21 1.69 -13.73
CA ASP A 109 10.40 0.48 -14.54
C ASP A 109 9.12 0.15 -15.33
N GLU A 110 9.16 0.37 -16.64
CA GLU A 110 8.05 0.13 -17.58
C GLU A 110 7.63 -1.35 -17.67
N SER A 111 8.45 -2.29 -17.16
CA SER A 111 8.09 -3.71 -17.10
C SER A 111 7.20 -4.06 -15.90
N LEU A 112 7.02 -3.12 -14.96
CA LEU A 112 6.08 -3.29 -13.86
C LEU A 112 4.65 -2.98 -14.30
N ALA A 113 3.75 -3.90 -13.99
CA ALA A 113 2.33 -3.60 -13.99
C ALA A 113 1.99 -2.87 -12.68
N VAL A 114 2.23 -1.57 -12.66
CA VAL A 114 1.76 -0.69 -11.59
C VAL A 114 0.33 -0.26 -11.91
N GLU A 115 -0.64 -0.79 -11.19
CA GLU A 115 -2.02 -0.34 -11.30
C GLU A 115 -2.18 1.01 -10.58
N MET A 116 -1.80 2.09 -11.28
CA MET A 116 -2.19 3.45 -10.93
C MET A 116 -3.62 3.65 -11.42
N GLY A 117 -4.60 3.71 -10.52
CA GLY A 117 -6.04 3.79 -10.82
C GLY A 117 -6.38 4.28 -12.24
N ASN A 118 -6.65 3.32 -13.12
CA ASN A 118 -7.04 3.56 -14.52
C ASN A 118 -8.24 4.53 -14.57
N ARG A 119 -8.29 5.44 -15.56
CA ARG A 119 -9.35 6.46 -15.68
C ARG A 119 -10.77 5.87 -15.68
N ASP A 120 -10.97 4.67 -16.22
CA ASP A 120 -12.26 3.97 -16.17
C ASP A 120 -12.53 3.31 -14.80
N LEU A 121 -11.48 2.84 -14.14
CA LEU A 121 -11.48 2.28 -12.78
C LEU A 121 -11.66 3.35 -11.69
N ARG A 122 -11.23 4.60 -11.94
CA ARG A 122 -11.43 5.77 -11.05
C ARG A 122 -12.90 6.08 -10.81
N ASN A 123 -13.78 5.78 -11.78
CA ASN A 123 -15.21 6.00 -11.64
C ASN A 123 -15.89 4.94 -10.75
N ALA A 124 -15.34 3.73 -10.66
CA ALA A 124 -15.82 2.68 -9.76
C ALA A 124 -15.21 2.78 -8.35
N GLY A 125 -13.97 3.31 -8.26
CA GLY A 125 -13.15 3.33 -7.05
C GLY A 125 -12.73 1.91 -6.62
N LEU A 126 -11.68 1.81 -5.79
CA LEU A 126 -11.14 0.50 -5.37
C LEU A 126 -12.20 -0.42 -4.73
N LYS A 127 -13.17 0.16 -4.00
CA LYS A 127 -14.31 -0.58 -3.45
C LYS A 127 -15.17 -1.23 -4.54
N GLY A 128 -15.48 -0.51 -5.61
CA GLY A 128 -16.30 -1.03 -6.72
C GLY A 128 -15.59 -2.16 -7.46
N LEU A 129 -14.28 -2.05 -7.60
CA LEU A 129 -13.43 -3.02 -8.28
C LEU A 129 -13.18 -4.27 -7.46
N ALA A 130 -12.93 -4.13 -6.16
CA ALA A 130 -12.83 -5.28 -5.26
C ALA A 130 -14.12 -6.12 -5.33
N ARG A 131 -15.29 -5.46 -5.42
CA ARG A 131 -16.56 -6.17 -5.62
C ARG A 131 -16.67 -6.82 -7.00
N ALA A 132 -16.30 -6.10 -8.07
CA ALA A 132 -16.47 -6.58 -9.44
C ALA A 132 -15.49 -7.70 -9.83
N VAL A 133 -14.24 -7.59 -9.37
CA VAL A 133 -13.13 -8.47 -9.76
C VAL A 133 -12.90 -9.57 -8.73
N LEU A 134 -12.97 -9.23 -7.43
CA LEU A 134 -12.67 -10.16 -6.34
C LEU A 134 -13.93 -10.68 -5.64
N GLY A 135 -15.11 -10.15 -5.97
CA GLY A 135 -16.37 -10.50 -5.27
C GLY A 135 -16.42 -10.00 -3.82
N MET A 136 -15.52 -9.11 -3.41
CA MET A 136 -15.38 -8.67 -2.03
C MET A 136 -16.12 -7.37 -1.77
N GLU A 137 -16.87 -7.31 -0.66
CA GLU A 137 -17.53 -6.10 -0.21
C GLU A 137 -16.76 -5.49 0.96
N ILE A 138 -16.18 -4.32 0.73
CA ILE A 138 -15.24 -3.69 1.65
C ILE A 138 -15.84 -2.40 2.20
N HIS A 139 -15.81 -2.28 3.52
CA HIS A 139 -16.17 -1.06 4.21
C HIS A 139 -14.94 -0.15 4.33
N LYS A 140 -15.02 1.04 3.75
CA LYS A 140 -13.99 2.09 3.86
C LYS A 140 -14.50 3.19 4.79
N PRO A 141 -14.13 3.17 6.09
CA PRO A 141 -14.67 4.11 7.05
C PRO A 141 -14.16 5.53 6.75
N ARG A 142 -15.09 6.48 6.58
CA ARG A 142 -14.75 7.88 6.30
C ARG A 142 -13.87 8.52 7.38
N SER A 143 -13.98 8.04 8.62
CA SER A 143 -13.16 8.46 9.75
C SER A 143 -11.67 8.21 9.54
N VAL A 144 -11.30 7.18 8.77
CA VAL A 144 -9.91 6.84 8.44
C VAL A 144 -9.48 7.53 7.14
N THR A 145 -10.30 7.48 6.08
CA THR A 145 -9.95 8.09 4.79
C THR A 145 -9.74 9.60 4.85
N LEU A 146 -10.40 10.29 5.78
CA LEU A 146 -10.28 11.73 6.00
C LEU A 146 -9.48 12.07 7.27
N SER A 147 -8.78 11.09 7.82
CA SER A 147 -8.00 11.24 9.05
C SER A 147 -6.70 12.02 8.82
N ARG A 148 -5.99 12.28 9.92
CA ARG A 148 -4.67 12.88 9.88
C ARG A 148 -3.62 11.84 9.48
N TRP A 149 -3.40 11.69 8.18
CA TRP A 149 -2.30 10.90 7.61
C TRP A 149 -0.93 11.57 7.80
N ASP A 150 -0.91 12.81 8.27
CA ASP A 150 0.30 13.58 8.58
C ASP A 150 0.83 13.34 10.00
N ARG A 151 0.50 12.21 10.62
CA ARG A 151 0.96 11.85 11.97
C ARG A 151 2.24 11.05 11.91
N GLU A 152 3.10 11.26 12.89
CA GLU A 152 4.38 10.55 13.03
C GLU A 152 4.14 9.07 13.30
N PHE A 153 3.14 8.75 14.13
CA PHE A 153 2.68 7.39 14.39
C PHE A 153 1.26 7.22 13.85
N LEU A 154 1.12 6.33 12.87
CA LEU A 154 -0.18 5.95 12.33
C LEU A 154 -0.95 5.10 13.34
N THR A 155 -2.28 5.23 13.37
CA THR A 155 -3.10 4.34 14.18
C THR A 155 -3.19 2.96 13.53
N TYR A 156 -3.52 1.93 14.32
CA TYR A 156 -3.78 0.59 13.77
C TYR A 156 -4.84 0.59 12.67
N GLU A 157 -5.87 1.43 12.79
CA GLU A 157 -6.90 1.59 11.74
C GLU A 157 -6.31 2.17 10.45
N GLN A 158 -5.39 3.14 10.55
CA GLN A 158 -4.70 3.72 9.39
C GLN A 158 -3.75 2.71 8.74
N VAL A 159 -2.97 1.97 9.54
CA VAL A 159 -2.06 0.92 9.04
C VAL A 159 -2.86 -0.17 8.32
N GLN A 160 -3.92 -0.68 8.97
CA GLN A 160 -4.79 -1.69 8.40
C GLN A 160 -5.43 -1.22 7.09
N TYR A 161 -5.94 0.01 7.07
CA TYR A 161 -6.54 0.60 5.86
C TYR A 161 -5.53 0.70 4.72
N ALA A 162 -4.37 1.32 4.97
CA ALA A 162 -3.32 1.53 3.98
C ALA A 162 -2.82 0.20 3.39
N CYS A 163 -2.60 -0.81 4.24
CA CYS A 163 -2.22 -2.14 3.82
C CYS A 163 -3.29 -2.80 2.95
N ILE A 164 -4.55 -2.77 3.38
CA ILE A 164 -5.65 -3.41 2.66
C ILE A 164 -5.84 -2.76 1.28
N ASP A 165 -5.78 -1.43 1.19
CA ASP A 165 -5.96 -0.74 -0.09
C ASP A 165 -4.87 -1.08 -1.11
N ALA A 166 -3.60 -1.06 -0.70
CA ALA A 166 -2.52 -1.49 -1.58
C ALA A 166 -2.63 -2.98 -1.95
N PHE A 167 -2.98 -3.86 -1.00
CA PHE A 167 -3.15 -5.30 -1.26
C PHE A 167 -4.29 -5.59 -2.23
N LEU A 168 -5.42 -4.90 -2.12
CA LEU A 168 -6.55 -5.05 -3.05
C LEU A 168 -6.19 -4.57 -4.45
N SER A 169 -5.46 -3.45 -4.54
CA SER A 169 -4.94 -2.94 -5.80
C SER A 169 -4.06 -3.99 -6.49
N PHE A 170 -3.16 -4.62 -5.72
CA PHE A 170 -2.34 -5.75 -6.18
C PHE A 170 -3.18 -6.95 -6.65
N GLU A 171 -4.14 -7.42 -5.85
CA GLU A 171 -4.97 -8.59 -6.19
C GLU A 171 -5.86 -8.35 -7.41
N ILE A 172 -6.39 -7.12 -7.58
CA ILE A 172 -7.13 -6.74 -8.79
C ILE A 172 -6.22 -6.81 -10.01
N GLY A 173 -5.04 -6.17 -9.96
CA GLY A 173 -4.06 -6.24 -11.05
C GLY A 173 -3.66 -7.68 -11.37
N ARG A 174 -3.46 -8.51 -10.35
CA ARG A 174 -3.16 -9.95 -10.49
C ARG A 174 -4.27 -10.71 -11.22
N CYS A 175 -5.53 -10.47 -10.88
CA CYS A 175 -6.66 -11.11 -11.53
C CYS A 175 -6.85 -10.63 -12.98
N LEU A 176 -6.70 -9.33 -13.24
CA LEU A 176 -6.80 -8.77 -14.58
C LEU A 176 -5.69 -9.30 -15.51
N ASN A 177 -4.45 -9.37 -15.01
CA ASN A 177 -3.32 -9.90 -15.80
C ASN A 177 -3.42 -11.42 -16.03
N ALA A 178 -4.09 -12.17 -15.15
CA ALA A 178 -4.30 -13.61 -15.35
C ALA A 178 -5.44 -13.94 -16.35
N ALA A 179 -6.26 -12.94 -16.69
CA ALA A 179 -7.40 -13.08 -17.60
C ALA A 179 -7.07 -12.69 -19.06
N GLY A 180 -5.89 -12.10 -19.31
CA GLY A 180 -5.36 -11.79 -20.64
C GLY A 180 -4.37 -12.84 -21.12
#